data_AF-A0A0W0C741-F1
#
_entry.id   AF-A0A0W0C741-F1
#
_cell.length_a   1.000
_cell.length_b   1.000
_cell.length_c   1.000
_cell.angle_alpha   90.00
_cell.angle_beta   90.00
_cell.angle_gamma   90.00
#
_symmetry.space_group_name_H-M   'P 1'
#
loop_
_entity.id
_entity.type
_entity.pdbx_description
1 polymer ?
#
loop_
_entity_poly.entity_id
_entity_poly.type
_entity_poly.pdbx_seq_one_letter_code
_entity_poly.pdbx_strand_id
1 'polypeptide(L)'
;MTEIKKQRTDFQAARPTNVGIKGIEVYIPSQYVSEAELEKYDGVSQGKYTIGLGQTNMSFVNDREDIYSIEYPVVDGHFSLTCYVKALDQVYKAYSKKAIARGLVQEPISDEACNVLKHFDYNVFHVPTCKLVTKSYGRLLYNDFRGNPSLYPDVDQSLATLDYEKSLVDKSVEKLFVNVAKPHHATRVAPSLNVPTNTGNMYTGSVYASLASLLSYVDQEQLQGKRIGMFSYGSGLAASLFSLVVRGDISDIVSKLDIDNKLQSRECLTPQQYEAAIELREKAHLQKSFKPTGSIDHLRAGTYYLTEIDDKFRRSYSTKE
;
A
#
# COMPACT_ATOMS: atom_id res chain seq x y z
N MET A 1 -11.83 33.34 58.73
CA MET A 1 -11.05 32.86 57.57
C MET A 1 -11.32 31.37 57.46
N THR A 2 -12.29 31.00 56.62
CA THR A 2 -12.80 29.62 56.53
C THR A 2 -12.53 29.12 55.13
N GLU A 3 -12.00 27.91 55.06
CA GLU A 3 -11.43 27.23 53.91
C GLU A 3 -12.35 27.21 52.68
N ILE A 4 -11.87 27.77 51.57
CA ILE A 4 -12.44 27.50 50.24
C ILE A 4 -11.91 26.12 49.82
N LYS A 5 -12.71 25.07 50.07
CA LYS A 5 -12.52 23.77 49.42
C LYS A 5 -12.64 23.95 47.91
N LYS A 6 -11.51 23.83 47.22
CA LYS A 6 -11.46 23.67 45.76
C LYS A 6 -12.17 22.35 45.43
N GLN A 7 -13.45 22.43 45.04
CA GLN A 7 -14.11 21.32 44.35
C GLN A 7 -13.38 21.10 43.04
N ARG A 8 -12.46 20.11 43.02
CA ARG A 8 -12.05 19.50 41.76
C ARG A 8 -13.28 18.75 41.24
N THR A 9 -13.94 19.32 40.25
CA THR A 9 -14.89 18.59 39.42
C THR A 9 -14.10 17.49 38.69
N ASP A 10 -14.21 16.25 39.16
CA ASP A 10 -13.75 15.06 38.46
C ASP A 10 -14.62 14.84 37.20
N PHE A 11 -14.36 15.64 36.16
CA PHE A 11 -14.73 15.24 34.80
C PHE A 11 -13.68 14.27 34.29
N GLN A 12 -13.71 13.02 34.76
CA GLN A 12 -13.08 11.92 34.04
C GLN A 12 -13.97 11.59 32.83
N ALA A 13 -13.80 12.33 31.74
CA ALA A 13 -14.36 11.93 30.46
C ALA A 13 -13.89 10.50 30.17
N ALA A 14 -14.84 9.59 29.87
CA ALA A 14 -14.51 8.22 29.51
C ALA A 14 -13.52 8.24 28.33
N ARG A 15 -12.43 7.47 28.42
CA ARG A 15 -11.44 7.41 27.35
C ARG A 15 -12.11 6.92 26.06
N PRO A 16 -11.84 7.56 24.90
CA PRO A 16 -12.39 7.10 23.63
C PRO A 16 -12.05 5.63 23.38
N THR A 17 -13.08 4.83 23.08
CA THR A 17 -12.94 3.42 22.71
C THR A 17 -13.11 3.24 21.20
N ASN A 18 -12.50 2.22 20.62
CA ASN A 18 -12.63 1.90 19.19
C ASN A 18 -12.27 3.08 18.27
N VAL A 19 -11.20 3.80 18.63
CA VAL A 19 -10.61 4.86 17.78
C VAL A 19 -10.03 4.20 16.54
N GLY A 20 -10.35 4.75 15.37
CA GLY A 20 -9.93 4.22 14.08
C GLY A 20 -10.46 5.05 12.92
N ILE A 21 -10.33 4.51 11.70
CA ILE A 21 -10.79 5.15 10.46
C ILE A 21 -12.32 5.17 10.44
N LYS A 22 -12.91 6.34 10.20
CA LYS A 22 -14.37 6.55 10.10
C LYS A 22 -14.84 6.90 8.69
N GLY A 23 -13.92 7.33 7.85
CA GLY A 23 -14.14 7.67 6.44
C GLY A 23 -12.82 7.55 5.70
N ILE A 24 -12.88 7.18 4.43
CA ILE A 24 -11.73 7.04 3.54
C ILE A 24 -12.17 7.46 2.15
N GLU A 25 -11.31 8.18 1.45
CA GLU A 25 -11.54 8.66 0.10
C GLU A 25 -10.23 8.47 -0.67
N VAL A 26 -10.33 8.12 -1.95
CA VAL A 26 -9.16 7.97 -2.84
C VAL A 26 -9.41 8.76 -4.11
N TYR A 27 -8.48 9.67 -4.39
CA TYR A 27 -8.38 10.31 -5.68
C TYR A 27 -7.48 9.45 -6.59
N ILE A 28 -8.01 9.10 -7.77
CA ILE A 28 -7.26 8.40 -8.82
C ILE A 28 -7.28 9.32 -10.04
N PRO A 29 -6.10 9.66 -10.62
CA PRO A 29 -6.04 10.46 -11.84
C PRO A 29 -6.91 9.87 -12.95
N SER A 30 -7.51 10.75 -13.75
CA SER A 30 -8.43 10.33 -14.82
C SER A 30 -7.72 9.76 -16.04
N GLN A 31 -6.39 9.74 -16.07
CA GLN A 31 -5.59 9.19 -17.17
C GLN A 31 -4.71 8.04 -16.70
N TYR A 32 -4.54 7.05 -17.58
CA TYR A 32 -3.64 5.94 -17.36
C TYR A 32 -3.03 5.43 -18.66
N VAL A 33 -1.94 4.68 -18.52
CA VAL A 33 -1.31 3.94 -19.61
C VAL A 33 -1.32 2.45 -19.27
N SER A 34 -1.57 1.62 -20.28
CA SER A 34 -1.53 0.16 -20.15
C SER A 34 -0.09 -0.32 -20.05
N GLU A 35 0.20 -1.13 -19.02
CA GLU A 35 1.53 -1.73 -18.84
C GLU A 35 1.89 -2.69 -19.99
N ALA A 36 0.88 -3.36 -20.57
CA ALA A 36 1.10 -4.23 -21.73
C ALA A 36 1.46 -3.46 -23.01
N GLU A 37 0.94 -2.23 -23.17
CA GLU A 37 1.31 -1.37 -24.30
C GLU A 37 2.68 -0.72 -24.07
N LEU A 38 3.01 -0.36 -22.81
CA LEU A 38 4.35 0.08 -22.45
C LEU A 38 5.40 -1.01 -22.69
N GLU A 39 5.10 -2.28 -22.39
CA GLU A 39 6.02 -3.39 -22.68
C GLU A 39 6.43 -3.43 -24.17
N LYS A 40 5.47 -3.23 -25.07
CA LYS A 40 5.71 -3.18 -26.52
C LYS A 40 6.49 -1.94 -26.92
N TYR A 41 6.12 -0.78 -26.38
CA TYR A 41 6.73 0.51 -26.70
C TYR A 41 8.21 0.55 -26.27
N ASP A 42 8.52 0.07 -25.07
CA ASP A 42 9.88 0.03 -24.52
C ASP A 42 10.74 -1.08 -25.14
N GLY A 43 10.17 -1.94 -25.99
CA GLY A 43 10.87 -3.08 -26.60
C GLY A 43 11.29 -4.15 -25.58
N VAL A 44 10.55 -4.31 -24.49
CA VAL A 44 10.82 -5.33 -23.46
C VAL A 44 10.00 -6.60 -23.69
N SER A 45 10.41 -7.71 -23.07
CA SER A 45 9.67 -8.97 -23.18
C SER A 45 8.25 -8.85 -22.61
N GLN A 46 7.27 -9.43 -23.31
CA GLN A 46 5.91 -9.57 -22.81
C GLN A 46 5.90 -10.18 -21.40
N GLY A 47 5.11 -9.60 -20.50
CA GLY A 47 5.04 -10.02 -19.11
C GLY A 47 6.05 -9.34 -18.19
N LYS A 48 6.99 -8.53 -18.67
CA LYS A 48 7.99 -7.89 -17.80
C LYS A 48 7.35 -6.98 -16.76
N TYR A 49 6.34 -6.20 -17.13
CA TYR A 49 5.60 -5.30 -16.24
C TYR A 49 4.34 -6.00 -15.70
N THR A 50 3.57 -6.61 -16.60
CA THR A 50 2.28 -7.24 -16.26
C THR A 50 2.41 -8.46 -15.35
N ILE A 51 3.44 -9.29 -15.54
CA ILE A 51 3.70 -10.47 -14.70
C ILE A 51 4.85 -10.21 -13.72
N GLY A 52 5.93 -9.59 -14.19
CA GLY A 52 7.15 -9.36 -13.43
C GLY A 52 6.96 -8.34 -12.31
N LEU A 53 6.22 -7.26 -12.56
CA LEU A 53 5.82 -6.28 -11.53
C LEU A 53 4.41 -6.56 -11.00
N GLY A 54 3.57 -7.24 -11.77
CA GLY A 54 2.17 -7.48 -11.40
C GLY A 54 1.30 -6.22 -11.57
N GLN A 55 1.68 -5.34 -12.51
CA GLN A 55 0.99 -4.09 -12.79
C GLN A 55 0.17 -4.22 -14.06
N THR A 56 -1.09 -3.80 -14.02
CA THR A 56 -2.00 -3.81 -15.17
C THR A 56 -2.00 -2.45 -15.87
N ASN A 57 -2.13 -1.38 -15.09
CA ASN A 57 -2.23 -0.02 -15.57
C ASN A 57 -1.46 0.92 -14.64
N MET A 58 -0.86 1.97 -15.19
CA MET A 58 -0.20 3.02 -14.42
C MET A 58 -0.96 4.33 -14.59
N SER A 59 -1.47 4.88 -13.48
CA SER A 59 -2.05 6.22 -13.48
C SER A 59 -0.94 7.25 -13.48
N PHE A 60 -1.20 8.36 -14.17
CA PHE A 60 -0.28 9.47 -14.22
C PHE A 60 -1.05 10.78 -14.29
N VAL A 61 -0.32 11.85 -14.09
CA VAL A 61 -0.80 13.23 -14.15
C VAL A 61 0.09 14.00 -15.11
N ASN A 62 -0.34 15.17 -15.56
CA ASN A 62 0.52 16.12 -16.27
C ASN A 62 0.90 17.29 -15.33
N ASP A 63 1.23 18.46 -15.85
CA ASP A 63 1.56 19.68 -15.10
C ASP A 63 0.36 20.37 -14.42
N ARG A 64 -0.85 19.82 -14.51
CA ARG A 64 -2.08 20.33 -13.89
C ARG A 64 -2.38 19.77 -12.51
N GLU A 65 -1.83 18.62 -12.12
CA GLU A 65 -2.11 17.97 -10.83
C GLU A 65 -0.81 17.68 -10.07
N ASP A 66 -0.71 18.03 -8.79
CA ASP A 66 0.54 17.87 -8.01
C ASP A 66 0.32 17.63 -6.50
N ILE A 67 1.37 17.12 -5.83
CA ILE A 67 1.43 16.90 -4.36
C ILE A 67 2.68 17.50 -3.68
N TYR A 68 3.50 18.26 -4.42
CA TYR A 68 4.78 18.88 -4.02
C TYR A 68 5.87 17.95 -3.41
N SER A 69 6.88 17.54 -4.20
CA SER A 69 8.21 17.07 -3.74
C SER A 69 9.20 16.86 -4.90
N ILE A 70 10.45 16.45 -4.58
CA ILE A 70 11.47 15.89 -5.50
C ILE A 70 10.86 14.79 -6.38
N GLU A 71 11.10 14.84 -7.69
CA GLU A 71 10.46 13.93 -8.67
C GLU A 71 11.25 12.65 -8.94
N TYR A 72 12.57 12.73 -9.11
CA TYR A 72 13.40 11.57 -9.42
C TYR A 72 14.25 11.14 -8.22
N PRO A 73 14.05 9.92 -7.69
CA PRO A 73 14.91 9.37 -6.64
C PRO A 73 16.16 8.71 -7.23
N VAL A 74 17.24 8.68 -6.44
CA VAL A 74 18.33 7.72 -6.66
C VAL A 74 17.90 6.38 -6.07
N VAL A 75 17.86 5.33 -6.90
CA VAL A 75 17.37 4.00 -6.49
C VAL A 75 18.40 2.92 -6.79
N ASP A 76 18.82 2.21 -5.74
CA ASP A 76 19.41 0.88 -5.87
C ASP A 76 18.30 -0.16 -5.70
N GLY A 77 17.85 -0.77 -6.81
CA GLY A 77 16.72 -1.68 -6.81
C GLY A 77 16.95 -2.95 -5.99
N HIS A 78 18.14 -3.56 -6.08
CA HIS A 78 18.44 -4.80 -5.36
C HIS A 78 18.56 -4.55 -3.86
N PHE A 79 19.23 -3.46 -3.48
CA PHE A 79 19.35 -3.06 -2.08
C PHE A 79 18.00 -2.66 -1.49
N SER A 80 17.16 -1.92 -2.24
CA SER A 80 15.82 -1.51 -1.82
C SER A 80 14.92 -2.71 -1.51
N LEU A 81 14.89 -3.72 -2.39
CA LEU A 81 14.12 -4.95 -2.16
C LEU A 81 14.57 -5.68 -0.89
N THR A 82 15.88 -5.77 -0.68
CA THR A 82 16.45 -6.39 0.52
C THR A 82 16.05 -5.62 1.79
N CYS A 83 16.11 -4.29 1.75
CA CYS A 83 15.71 -3.44 2.86
C CYS A 83 14.22 -3.55 3.20
N TYR A 84 13.34 -3.65 2.19
CA TYR A 84 11.91 -3.87 2.38
C TYR A 84 11.65 -5.17 3.15
N VAL A 85 12.26 -6.27 2.71
CA VAL A 85 12.12 -7.60 3.32
C VAL A 85 12.71 -7.62 4.73
N LYS A 86 13.90 -7.03 4.94
CA LYS A 86 14.48 -6.87 6.28
C LYS A 86 13.54 -6.11 7.22
N ALA A 87 13.00 -4.99 6.76
CA ALA A 87 12.08 -4.19 7.55
C ALA A 87 10.82 -4.96 7.92
N LEU A 88 10.24 -5.71 6.97
CA LEU A 88 9.09 -6.58 7.19
C LEU A 88 9.35 -7.61 8.29
N ASP A 89 10.48 -8.32 8.24
CA ASP A 89 10.85 -9.29 9.26
C ASP A 89 10.92 -8.65 10.66
N GLN A 90 11.57 -7.48 10.76
CA GLN A 90 11.76 -6.79 12.04
C GLN A 90 10.43 -6.29 12.62
N VAL A 91 9.57 -5.69 11.80
CA VAL A 91 8.28 -5.20 12.30
C VAL A 91 7.30 -6.33 12.58
N TYR A 92 7.39 -7.46 11.85
CA TYR A 92 6.61 -8.65 12.13
C TYR A 92 6.95 -9.23 13.50
N LYS A 93 8.26 -9.38 13.79
CA LYS A 93 8.77 -9.79 15.10
C LYS A 93 8.33 -8.84 16.20
N ALA A 94 8.48 -7.52 15.99
CA ALA A 94 8.10 -6.51 16.99
C ALA A 94 6.59 -6.49 17.26
N TYR A 95 5.76 -6.60 16.23
CA TYR A 95 4.31 -6.71 16.35
C TYR A 95 3.92 -8.00 17.09
N SER A 96 4.51 -9.14 16.70
CA SER A 96 4.20 -10.45 17.29
C SER A 96 4.47 -10.45 18.79
N LYS A 97 5.65 -10.01 19.23
CA LYS A 97 5.98 -9.85 20.65
C LYS A 97 4.94 -9.04 21.42
N LYS A 98 4.54 -7.88 20.87
CA LYS A 98 3.57 -6.98 21.50
C LYS A 98 2.16 -7.60 21.55
N ALA A 99 1.75 -8.28 20.48
CA ALA A 99 0.44 -8.91 20.40
C ALA A 99 0.32 -10.11 21.34
N ILE A 100 1.35 -10.96 21.41
CA ILE A 100 1.45 -12.11 22.31
C ILE A 100 1.43 -11.66 23.77
N ALA A 101 2.28 -10.69 24.14
CA ALA A 101 2.34 -10.16 25.50
C ALA A 101 1.01 -9.51 25.97
N ARG A 102 0.16 -9.09 25.03
CA ARG A 102 -1.18 -8.55 25.30
C ARG A 102 -2.28 -9.62 25.31
N GLY A 103 -1.94 -10.90 25.12
CA GLY A 103 -2.90 -11.99 25.03
C GLY A 103 -3.82 -11.92 23.80
N LEU A 104 -3.40 -11.21 22.74
CA LEU A 104 -4.20 -11.06 21.51
C LEU A 104 -4.03 -12.22 20.54
N VAL A 105 -2.99 -13.03 20.71
CA VAL A 105 -2.64 -14.15 19.83
C VAL A 105 -3.01 -15.45 20.53
N GLN A 106 -3.90 -16.23 19.94
CA GLN A 106 -4.38 -17.49 20.54
C GLN A 106 -3.40 -18.66 20.30
N GLU A 107 -2.84 -18.75 19.10
CA GLU A 107 -1.97 -19.86 18.67
C GLU A 107 -0.62 -19.32 18.13
N PRO A 108 0.23 -18.70 18.99
CA PRO A 108 1.52 -18.19 18.53
C PRO A 108 2.43 -19.33 18.09
N ILE A 109 3.26 -19.06 17.09
CA ILE A 109 4.29 -19.98 16.61
C ILE A 109 5.48 -20.00 17.57
N SER A 110 5.87 -18.81 18.01
CA SER A 110 6.95 -18.57 18.97
C SER A 110 6.73 -17.20 19.62
N ASP A 111 7.59 -16.82 20.55
CA ASP A 111 7.57 -15.47 21.16
C ASP A 111 7.75 -14.33 20.15
N GLU A 112 8.17 -14.65 18.92
CA GLU A 112 8.49 -13.68 17.87
C GLU A 112 7.60 -13.82 16.62
N ALA A 113 6.66 -14.77 16.60
CA ALA A 113 5.85 -15.08 15.45
C ALA A 113 4.39 -15.33 15.86
N CYS A 114 3.50 -14.42 15.47
CA CYS A 114 2.10 -14.44 15.87
C CYS A 114 1.21 -15.42 15.09
N ASN A 115 1.77 -16.22 14.17
CA ASN A 115 1.02 -17.12 13.29
C ASN A 115 0.13 -16.35 12.31
N VAL A 116 0.69 -15.94 11.19
CA VAL A 116 0.07 -15.09 10.15
C VAL A 116 -1.30 -15.64 9.74
N LEU A 117 -1.41 -16.95 9.51
CA LEU A 117 -2.63 -17.58 9.02
C LEU A 117 -3.73 -17.69 10.07
N LYS A 118 -3.39 -17.65 11.36
CA LYS A 118 -4.35 -17.69 12.47
C LYS A 118 -4.69 -16.30 13.02
N HIS A 119 -3.73 -15.37 12.97
CA HIS A 119 -3.86 -14.06 13.59
C HIS A 119 -4.40 -12.98 12.66
N PHE A 120 -4.06 -13.02 11.36
CA PHE A 120 -4.54 -12.05 10.37
C PHE A 120 -5.51 -12.71 9.41
N ASP A 121 -6.75 -12.21 9.38
CA ASP A 121 -7.74 -12.63 8.38
C ASP A 121 -7.38 -12.11 6.98
N TYR A 122 -6.91 -10.86 6.91
CA TYR A 122 -6.42 -10.21 5.68
C TYR A 122 -5.11 -9.48 5.94
N ASN A 123 -4.31 -9.28 4.89
CA ASN A 123 -3.07 -8.52 4.96
C ASN A 123 -2.99 -7.49 3.83
N VAL A 124 -2.71 -6.26 4.23
CA VAL A 124 -2.52 -5.08 3.38
C VAL A 124 -1.07 -4.62 3.54
N PHE A 125 -0.44 -4.26 2.42
CA PHE A 125 0.95 -3.87 2.36
C PHE A 125 1.10 -2.51 1.67
N HIS A 126 2.21 -1.82 1.91
CA HIS A 126 2.73 -0.84 0.97
C HIS A 126 3.12 -1.55 -0.33
N VAL A 127 2.63 -1.07 -1.46
CA VAL A 127 2.71 -1.72 -2.78
C VAL A 127 3.48 -0.85 -3.79
N PRO A 128 4.81 -0.90 -3.81
CA PRO A 128 5.59 -0.40 -4.95
C PRO A 128 5.27 -1.19 -6.23
N THR A 129 5.16 -2.51 -6.08
CA THR A 129 4.73 -3.44 -7.13
C THR A 129 3.94 -4.58 -6.50
N CYS A 130 2.93 -5.10 -7.20
CA CYS A 130 2.13 -6.22 -6.69
C CYS A 130 2.99 -7.48 -6.51
N LYS A 131 3.99 -7.70 -7.37
CA LYS A 131 4.91 -8.84 -7.23
C LYS A 131 5.68 -8.81 -5.91
N LEU A 132 6.17 -7.63 -5.50
CA LEU A 132 6.86 -7.49 -4.22
C LEU A 132 5.96 -7.89 -3.06
N VAL A 133 4.67 -7.52 -3.11
CA VAL A 133 3.70 -7.91 -2.07
C VAL A 133 3.48 -9.42 -2.04
N THR A 134 3.31 -10.07 -3.20
CA THR A 134 3.17 -11.54 -3.25
C THR A 134 4.37 -12.24 -2.61
N LYS A 135 5.59 -11.76 -2.89
CA LYS A 135 6.83 -12.28 -2.28
C LYS A 135 6.87 -12.02 -0.78
N SER A 136 6.48 -10.82 -0.36
CA SER A 136 6.48 -10.37 1.03
C SER A 136 5.49 -11.14 1.91
N TYR A 137 4.32 -11.47 1.36
CA TYR A 137 3.38 -12.36 2.06
C TYR A 137 3.95 -13.77 2.20
N GLY A 138 4.64 -14.29 1.18
CA GLY A 138 5.43 -15.52 1.29
C GLY A 138 6.51 -15.43 2.38
N ARG A 139 7.21 -14.30 2.49
CA ARG A 139 8.22 -14.07 3.53
C ARG A 139 7.64 -14.16 4.95
N LEU A 140 6.43 -13.63 5.18
CA LEU A 140 5.78 -13.76 6.48
C LEU A 140 5.55 -15.22 6.86
N LEU A 141 5.11 -16.06 5.90
CA LEU A 141 4.96 -17.50 6.14
C LEU A 141 6.32 -18.20 6.33
N TYR A 142 7.38 -17.72 5.67
CA TYR A 142 8.72 -18.22 5.94
C TYR A 142 9.16 -17.91 7.38
N ASN A 143 8.83 -16.73 7.91
CA ASN A 143 9.15 -16.39 9.31
C ASN A 143 8.40 -17.29 10.31
N ASP A 144 7.13 -17.61 10.05
CA ASP A 144 6.38 -18.60 10.83
C ASP A 144 6.99 -19.99 10.71
N PHE A 145 7.34 -20.42 9.50
CA PHE A 145 8.02 -21.70 9.28
C PHE A 145 9.33 -21.79 10.06
N ARG A 146 10.17 -20.75 10.07
CA ARG A 146 11.40 -20.74 10.86
C ARG A 146 11.15 -20.89 12.35
N GLY A 147 10.03 -20.35 12.85
CA GLY A 147 9.64 -20.44 14.25
C GLY A 147 9.11 -21.83 14.63
N ASN A 148 8.37 -22.49 13.75
CA ASN A 148 7.92 -23.87 13.93
C ASN A 148 7.83 -24.62 12.59
N PRO A 149 8.91 -25.29 12.16
CA PRO A 149 8.98 -25.97 10.87
C PRO A 149 7.92 -27.08 10.69
N SER A 150 7.48 -27.69 11.81
CA SER A 150 6.51 -28.80 11.80
C SER A 150 5.12 -28.44 11.25
N LEU A 151 4.78 -27.15 11.20
CA LEU A 151 3.53 -26.66 10.62
C LEU A 151 3.52 -26.67 9.08
N TYR A 152 4.68 -26.92 8.46
CA TYR A 152 4.84 -26.99 7.02
C TYR A 152 5.51 -28.34 6.66
N PRO A 153 4.80 -29.47 6.84
CA PRO A 153 5.38 -30.80 6.67
C PRO A 153 5.89 -31.08 5.26
N ASP A 154 5.32 -30.41 4.25
CA ASP A 154 5.70 -30.55 2.84
C ASP A 154 6.93 -29.69 2.45
N VAL A 155 7.47 -28.91 3.39
CA VAL A 155 8.66 -28.08 3.19
C VAL A 155 9.88 -28.76 3.81
N ASP A 156 11.01 -28.74 3.09
CA ASP A 156 12.30 -29.17 3.63
C ASP A 156 12.64 -28.36 4.90
N GLN A 157 12.62 -29.05 6.03
CA GLN A 157 12.81 -28.51 7.36
C GLN A 157 14.21 -27.88 7.54
N SER A 158 15.20 -28.30 6.75
CA SER A 158 16.56 -27.74 6.80
C SER A 158 16.59 -26.24 6.49
N LEU A 159 15.66 -25.77 5.66
CA LEU A 159 15.53 -24.37 5.24
C LEU A 159 15.18 -23.42 6.40
N ALA A 160 14.68 -23.94 7.53
CA ALA A 160 14.39 -23.14 8.71
C ALA A 160 15.66 -22.55 9.36
N THR A 161 16.78 -23.27 9.20
CA THR A 161 18.09 -22.91 9.77
C THR A 161 19.00 -22.17 8.80
N LEU A 162 18.49 -21.82 7.61
CA LEU A 162 19.23 -21.04 6.63
C LEU A 162 19.69 -19.71 7.25
N ASP A 163 20.93 -19.33 6.96
CA ASP A 163 21.49 -18.05 7.38
C ASP A 163 20.56 -16.89 7.00
N TYR A 164 20.43 -15.91 7.92
CA TYR A 164 19.47 -14.83 7.76
C TYR A 164 19.75 -14.01 6.50
N GLU A 165 20.99 -13.55 6.31
CA GLU A 165 21.36 -12.70 5.19
C GLU A 165 21.22 -13.44 3.86
N LYS A 166 21.62 -14.72 3.81
CA LYS A 166 21.38 -15.58 2.64
C LYS A 166 19.89 -15.74 2.33
N SER A 167 19.06 -15.93 3.35
CA SER A 167 17.62 -16.15 3.17
C SER A 167 16.88 -14.97 2.53
N LEU A 168 17.43 -13.75 2.59
CA LEU A 168 16.78 -12.55 2.06
C LEU A 168 16.82 -12.47 0.54
N VAL A 169 17.79 -13.13 -0.08
CA VAL A 169 18.04 -13.09 -1.53
C VAL A 169 17.96 -14.48 -2.18
N ASP A 170 17.68 -15.52 -1.39
CA ASP A 170 17.55 -16.88 -1.88
C ASP A 170 16.27 -17.06 -2.72
N LYS A 171 16.45 -17.18 -4.03
CA LYS A 171 15.35 -17.34 -4.99
C LYS A 171 14.59 -18.67 -4.82
N SER A 172 15.22 -19.70 -4.28
CA SER A 172 14.57 -21.01 -4.06
C SER A 172 13.59 -20.92 -2.89
N VAL A 173 14.00 -20.31 -1.78
CA VAL A 173 13.14 -20.03 -0.62
C VAL A 173 12.01 -19.08 -1.03
N GLU A 174 12.32 -18.00 -1.76
CA GLU A 174 11.31 -17.06 -2.26
C GLU A 174 10.24 -17.80 -3.09
N LYS A 175 10.66 -18.57 -4.10
CA LYS A 175 9.73 -19.30 -4.98
C LYS A 175 8.92 -20.33 -4.22
N LEU A 176 9.53 -21.06 -3.29
CA LEU A 176 8.86 -22.04 -2.45
C LEU A 176 7.76 -21.38 -1.62
N PHE A 177 8.08 -20.31 -0.89
CA PHE A 177 7.11 -19.67 -0.01
C PHE A 177 6.06 -18.84 -0.74
N VAL A 178 6.34 -18.36 -1.95
CA VAL A 178 5.30 -17.85 -2.86
C VAL A 178 4.30 -18.95 -3.21
N ASN A 179 4.76 -20.18 -3.48
CA ASN A 179 3.87 -21.30 -3.77
C ASN A 179 3.07 -21.75 -2.54
N VAL A 180 3.72 -21.84 -1.37
CA VAL A 180 3.04 -22.13 -0.08
C VAL A 180 1.98 -21.06 0.22
N ALA A 181 2.28 -19.79 -0.05
CA ALA A 181 1.35 -18.69 0.21
C ALA A 181 0.21 -18.61 -0.80
N LYS A 182 0.36 -19.17 -2.01
CA LYS A 182 -0.58 -19.02 -3.13
C LYS A 182 -2.06 -19.25 -2.78
N PRO A 183 -2.47 -20.37 -2.13
CA PRO A 183 -3.88 -20.58 -1.79
C PRO A 183 -4.43 -19.53 -0.81
N HIS A 184 -3.59 -19.02 0.09
CA HIS A 184 -3.98 -18.01 1.07
C HIS A 184 -3.93 -16.59 0.49
N HIS A 185 -2.99 -16.31 -0.40
CA HIS A 185 -2.82 -15.01 -1.04
C HIS A 185 -4.09 -14.63 -1.81
N ALA A 186 -4.71 -15.59 -2.51
CA ALA A 186 -5.91 -15.37 -3.32
C ALA A 186 -7.07 -14.76 -2.53
N THR A 187 -7.23 -15.13 -1.26
CA THR A 187 -8.35 -14.67 -0.42
C THR A 187 -7.94 -13.61 0.60
N ARG A 188 -6.68 -13.61 1.05
CA ARG A 188 -6.21 -12.75 2.15
C ARG A 188 -5.42 -11.53 1.73
N VAL A 189 -4.95 -11.47 0.48
CA VAL A 189 -4.09 -10.39 -0.02
C VAL A 189 -4.57 -9.86 -1.36
N ALA A 190 -4.91 -10.73 -2.32
CA ALA A 190 -5.27 -10.32 -3.68
C ALA A 190 -6.41 -9.27 -3.74
N PRO A 191 -7.46 -9.31 -2.91
CA PRO A 191 -8.49 -8.26 -2.93
C PRO A 191 -7.95 -6.85 -2.59
N SER A 192 -6.83 -6.76 -1.86
CA SER A 192 -6.14 -5.49 -1.56
C SER A 192 -5.25 -4.95 -2.69
N LEU A 193 -5.12 -5.69 -3.80
CA LEU A 193 -4.23 -5.38 -4.90
C LEU A 193 -4.94 -4.86 -6.17
N ASN A 194 -6.27 -4.88 -6.22
CA ASN A 194 -7.05 -4.41 -7.38
C ASN A 194 -6.83 -2.93 -7.67
N VAL A 195 -6.76 -2.07 -6.64
CA VAL A 195 -6.39 -0.65 -6.84
C VAL A 195 -4.91 -0.52 -7.24
N PRO A 196 -3.93 -1.00 -6.45
CA PRO A 196 -2.51 -0.85 -6.80
C PRO A 196 -2.14 -1.35 -8.20
N THR A 197 -2.65 -2.52 -8.63
CA THR A 197 -2.34 -3.06 -9.96
C THR A 197 -2.86 -2.16 -11.09
N ASN A 198 -3.88 -1.35 -10.83
CA ASN A 198 -4.48 -0.47 -11.83
C ASN A 198 -4.03 0.99 -11.73
N THR A 199 -3.22 1.35 -10.74
CA THR A 199 -2.79 2.73 -10.52
C THR A 199 -1.27 2.91 -10.46
N GLY A 200 -0.51 1.85 -10.21
CA GLY A 200 0.93 1.94 -9.96
C GLY A 200 1.27 2.34 -8.52
N ASN A 201 2.54 2.73 -8.29
CA ASN A 201 3.04 3.05 -6.95
C ASN A 201 2.53 4.42 -6.46
N MET A 202 1.73 4.41 -5.39
CA MET A 202 1.16 5.61 -4.77
C MET A 202 1.94 6.07 -3.51
N TYR A 203 3.17 5.62 -3.33
CA TYR A 203 4.04 6.03 -2.21
C TYR A 203 3.33 5.95 -0.85
N THR A 204 3.21 7.06 -0.13
CA THR A 204 2.57 7.14 1.19
C THR A 204 1.09 6.76 1.16
N GLY A 205 0.40 7.03 0.05
CA GLY A 205 -1.00 6.63 -0.16
C GLY A 205 -1.18 5.14 -0.43
N SER A 206 -0.12 4.42 -0.83
CA SER A 206 -0.22 3.04 -1.35
C SER A 206 -0.81 2.04 -0.35
N VAL A 207 -0.39 2.07 0.92
CA VAL A 207 -0.93 1.14 1.93
C VAL A 207 -2.42 1.38 2.21
N TYR A 208 -2.87 2.64 2.11
CA TYR A 208 -4.27 3.01 2.33
C TYR A 208 -5.12 2.79 1.09
N ALA A 209 -4.55 2.93 -0.11
CA ALA A 209 -5.19 2.53 -1.35
C ALA A 209 -5.39 1.01 -1.41
N SER A 210 -4.44 0.22 -0.89
CA SER A 210 -4.64 -1.22 -0.71
C SER A 210 -5.72 -1.55 0.33
N LEU A 211 -5.83 -0.78 1.42
CA LEU A 211 -6.94 -0.91 2.35
C LEU A 211 -8.28 -0.59 1.65
N ALA A 212 -8.36 0.52 0.91
CA ALA A 212 -9.55 0.90 0.15
C ALA A 212 -9.95 -0.19 -0.88
N SER A 213 -8.96 -0.79 -1.55
CA SER A 213 -9.16 -1.96 -2.41
C SER A 213 -9.78 -3.11 -1.65
N LEU A 214 -9.20 -3.51 -0.51
CA LEU A 214 -9.73 -4.62 0.30
C LEU A 214 -11.19 -4.36 0.73
N LEU A 215 -11.49 -3.15 1.21
CA LEU A 215 -12.83 -2.78 1.64
C LEU A 215 -13.85 -2.78 0.49
N SER A 216 -13.41 -2.48 -0.74
CA SER A 216 -14.30 -2.39 -1.90
C SER A 216 -14.56 -3.74 -2.57
N TYR A 217 -13.63 -4.70 -2.43
CA TYR A 217 -13.68 -5.99 -3.14
C TYR A 217 -13.92 -7.20 -2.24
N VAL A 218 -14.18 -7.00 -0.95
CA VAL A 218 -14.62 -8.05 -0.04
C VAL A 218 -15.92 -7.60 0.61
N ASP A 219 -16.93 -8.47 0.55
CA ASP A 219 -18.23 -8.19 1.15
C ASP A 219 -18.09 -7.80 2.62
N GLN A 220 -18.81 -6.76 3.02
CA GLN A 220 -18.76 -6.22 4.37
C GLN A 220 -19.00 -7.28 5.45
N GLU A 221 -19.93 -8.21 5.21
CA GLU A 221 -20.29 -9.29 6.14
C GLU A 221 -19.09 -10.18 6.42
N GLN A 222 -18.23 -10.41 5.43
CA GLN A 222 -17.02 -11.21 5.57
C GLN A 222 -15.94 -10.47 6.37
N LEU A 223 -15.94 -9.13 6.33
CA LEU A 223 -14.97 -8.28 7.01
C LEU A 223 -15.32 -8.03 8.49
N GLN A 224 -16.57 -8.14 8.92
CA GLN A 224 -16.95 -7.79 10.30
C GLN A 224 -16.19 -8.58 11.36
N GLY A 225 -15.57 -7.86 12.30
CA GLY A 225 -14.76 -8.44 13.38
C GLY A 225 -13.41 -9.01 12.93
N LYS A 226 -13.08 -8.96 11.63
CA LYS A 226 -11.83 -9.47 11.07
C LYS A 226 -10.66 -8.56 11.36
N ARG A 227 -9.49 -9.17 11.57
CA ARG A 227 -8.23 -8.47 11.77
C ARG A 227 -7.48 -8.33 10.45
N ILE A 228 -7.16 -7.09 10.10
CA ILE A 228 -6.38 -6.73 8.91
C ILE A 228 -4.96 -6.36 9.37
N GLY A 229 -3.95 -7.10 8.93
CA GLY A 229 -2.55 -6.72 9.08
C GLY A 229 -2.20 -5.59 8.11
N MET A 230 -1.49 -4.56 8.58
CA MET A 230 -1.13 -3.36 7.81
C MET A 230 0.38 -3.15 7.86
N PHE A 231 1.08 -3.49 6.77
CA PHE A 231 2.51 -3.25 6.64
C PHE A 231 2.79 -1.95 5.86
N SER A 232 3.31 -0.94 6.56
CA SER A 232 3.75 0.33 5.97
C SER A 232 5.28 0.40 5.93
N TYR A 233 5.82 0.89 4.82
CA TYR A 233 7.25 0.98 4.57
C TYR A 233 7.59 2.28 3.83
N GLY A 234 8.72 2.90 4.19
CA GLY A 234 9.36 3.96 3.44
C GLY A 234 10.89 3.78 3.45
N SER A 235 11.51 3.94 2.28
CA SER A 235 12.96 3.79 2.09
C SER A 235 13.77 4.79 2.94
N GLY A 236 14.93 4.36 3.46
CA GLY A 236 15.78 5.16 4.36
C GLY A 236 16.33 4.45 5.62
N LEU A 237 15.58 3.68 6.41
CA LEU A 237 14.18 3.24 6.27
C LEU A 237 13.38 3.42 7.56
N ALA A 238 12.07 3.56 7.40
CA ALA A 238 11.09 3.49 8.47
C ALA A 238 9.98 2.51 8.07
N ALA A 239 9.59 1.64 8.99
CA ALA A 239 8.53 0.67 8.75
C ALA A 239 7.70 0.42 10.01
N SER A 240 6.45 0.00 9.81
CA SER A 240 5.56 -0.40 10.89
C SER A 240 4.59 -1.47 10.40
N LEU A 241 4.42 -2.51 11.22
CA LEU A 241 3.29 -3.42 11.14
C LEU A 241 2.33 -3.11 12.28
N PHE A 242 1.10 -2.79 11.93
CA PHE A 242 -0.01 -2.61 12.86
C PHE A 242 -1.21 -3.42 12.38
N SER A 243 -2.28 -3.47 13.16
CA SER A 243 -3.51 -4.12 12.71
C SER A 243 -4.75 -3.33 13.05
N LEU A 244 -5.75 -3.49 12.19
CA LEU A 244 -7.10 -2.94 12.33
C LEU A 244 -8.06 -4.10 12.58
N VAL A 245 -9.14 -3.84 13.32
CA VAL A 245 -10.29 -4.75 13.41
C VAL A 245 -11.49 -4.01 12.85
N VAL A 246 -12.12 -4.57 11.83
CA VAL A 246 -13.29 -3.95 11.21
C VAL A 246 -14.47 -4.03 12.18
N ARG A 247 -15.09 -2.88 12.43
CA ARG A 247 -16.23 -2.74 13.34
C ARG A 247 -17.24 -1.76 12.78
N GLY A 248 -18.50 -2.19 12.76
CA GLY A 248 -19.60 -1.36 12.30
C GLY A 248 -19.77 -1.39 10.79
N ASP A 249 -20.84 -0.76 10.32
CA ASP A 249 -21.18 -0.66 8.92
C ASP A 249 -20.15 0.21 8.17
N ILE A 250 -19.59 -0.35 7.10
CA ILE A 250 -18.64 0.29 6.17
C ILE A 250 -19.31 0.58 4.80
N SER A 251 -20.60 0.34 4.64
CA SER A 251 -21.30 0.53 3.35
C SER A 251 -21.17 1.96 2.84
N ASP A 252 -21.26 2.95 3.73
CA ASP A 252 -21.04 4.35 3.37
C ASP A 252 -19.61 4.58 2.85
N ILE A 253 -18.59 4.05 3.54
CA ILE A 253 -17.20 4.07 3.07
C ILE A 253 -17.08 3.48 1.66
N VAL A 254 -17.60 2.28 1.44
CA VAL A 254 -17.50 1.59 0.15
C VAL A 254 -18.23 2.37 -0.95
N SER A 255 -19.40 2.93 -0.65
CA SER A 255 -20.18 3.74 -1.59
C SER A 255 -19.48 5.04 -1.99
N LYS A 256 -18.72 5.66 -1.08
CA LYS A 256 -17.96 6.89 -1.36
C LYS A 256 -16.66 6.61 -2.09
N LEU A 257 -16.01 5.50 -1.73
CA LEU A 257 -14.81 5.03 -2.41
C LEU A 257 -15.06 4.79 -3.91
N ASP A 258 -16.22 4.22 -4.28
CA ASP A 258 -16.69 4.07 -5.67
C ASP A 258 -15.57 3.65 -6.66
N ILE A 259 -14.78 2.65 -6.23
CA ILE A 259 -13.48 2.32 -6.85
C ILE A 259 -13.66 1.91 -8.30
N ASP A 260 -14.63 1.06 -8.60
CA ASP A 260 -14.84 0.55 -9.96
C ASP A 260 -15.16 1.69 -10.93
N ASN A 261 -16.05 2.60 -10.57
CA ASN A 261 -16.35 3.77 -11.40
C ASN A 261 -15.11 4.66 -11.55
N LYS A 262 -14.36 4.92 -10.48
CA LYS A 262 -13.12 5.72 -10.54
C LYS A 262 -12.07 5.09 -11.45
N LEU A 263 -11.96 3.76 -11.50
CA LEU A 263 -11.01 3.05 -12.36
C LEU A 263 -11.48 2.96 -13.82
N GLN A 264 -12.77 2.70 -14.05
CA GLN A 264 -13.35 2.47 -15.37
C GLN A 264 -13.63 3.76 -16.14
N SER A 265 -13.89 4.88 -15.46
CA SER A 265 -14.12 6.19 -16.09
C SER A 265 -12.83 6.92 -16.48
N ARG A 266 -11.68 6.25 -16.43
CA ARG A 266 -10.39 6.84 -16.84
C ARG A 266 -10.19 6.70 -18.34
N GLU A 267 -9.43 7.62 -18.89
CA GLU A 267 -8.98 7.62 -20.27
C GLU A 267 -7.67 6.82 -20.39
N CYS A 268 -7.66 5.83 -21.27
CA CYS A 268 -6.44 5.11 -21.64
C CYS A 268 -5.68 5.91 -22.70
N LEU A 269 -4.44 6.30 -22.40
CA LEU A 269 -3.56 6.99 -23.33
C LEU A 269 -2.48 6.06 -23.89
N THR A 270 -1.94 6.41 -25.06
CA THR A 270 -0.80 5.69 -25.63
C THR A 270 0.48 5.97 -24.84
N PRO A 271 1.50 5.08 -24.91
CA PRO A 271 2.82 5.34 -24.34
C PRO A 271 3.43 6.70 -24.72
N GLN A 272 3.27 7.16 -25.97
CA GLN A 272 3.78 8.45 -26.42
C GLN A 272 3.03 9.63 -25.77
N GLN A 273 1.71 9.51 -25.59
CA GLN A 273 0.92 10.53 -24.88
C GLN A 273 1.26 10.57 -23.39
N TYR A 274 1.53 9.40 -22.80
CA TYR A 274 2.06 9.28 -21.45
C TYR A 274 3.41 10.01 -21.31
N GLU A 275 4.39 9.71 -22.16
CA GLU A 275 5.69 10.40 -22.13
C GLU A 275 5.57 11.90 -22.33
N ALA A 276 4.69 12.35 -23.24
CA ALA A 276 4.42 13.78 -23.41
C ALA A 276 3.85 14.43 -22.14
N ALA A 277 2.98 13.74 -21.40
CA ALA A 277 2.46 14.22 -20.12
C ALA A 277 3.55 14.28 -19.04
N ILE A 278 4.45 13.29 -19.01
CA ILE A 278 5.61 13.29 -18.11
C ILE A 278 6.59 14.44 -18.46
N GLU A 279 6.80 14.72 -19.75
CA GLU A 279 7.65 15.83 -20.18
C GLU A 279 7.08 17.20 -19.74
N LEU A 280 5.75 17.37 -19.75
CA LEU A 280 5.11 18.56 -19.19
C LEU A 280 5.42 18.71 -17.69
N ARG A 281 5.37 17.61 -16.93
CA ARG A 281 5.71 17.62 -15.50
C ARG A 281 7.16 17.99 -15.26
N GLU A 282 8.08 17.35 -15.99
CA GLU A 282 9.51 17.62 -15.86
C GLU A 282 9.83 19.10 -16.13
N LYS A 283 9.18 19.69 -17.15
CA LYS A 283 9.30 21.12 -17.45
C LYS A 283 8.75 22.01 -16.33
N ALA A 284 7.70 21.58 -15.63
CA ALA A 284 7.12 22.33 -14.52
C ALA A 284 7.93 22.20 -13.22
N HIS A 285 8.74 21.15 -13.09
CA HIS A 285 9.46 20.83 -11.86
C HIS A 285 10.41 21.95 -11.44
N LEU A 286 10.28 22.39 -10.18
CA LEU A 286 11.08 23.46 -9.55
C LEU A 286 11.14 24.78 -10.36
N GLN A 287 10.14 25.03 -11.21
CA GLN A 287 10.04 26.31 -11.91
C GLN A 287 9.30 27.36 -11.07
N LYS A 288 9.67 28.62 -11.28
CA LYS A 288 8.93 29.82 -10.87
C LYS A 288 8.46 30.56 -12.11
N SER A 289 7.47 31.45 -11.96
CA SER A 289 6.88 32.18 -13.09
C SER A 289 6.42 31.24 -14.22
N PHE A 290 5.79 30.13 -13.84
CA PHE A 290 5.39 29.05 -14.74
C PHE A 290 3.87 29.00 -14.86
N LYS A 291 3.37 28.82 -16.09
CA LYS A 291 1.95 28.55 -16.37
C LYS A 291 1.81 27.17 -16.98
N PRO A 292 1.10 26.23 -16.32
CA PRO A 292 0.87 24.91 -16.87
C PRO A 292 0.14 24.96 -18.21
N THR A 293 0.50 24.07 -19.12
CA THR A 293 -0.02 24.00 -20.49
C THR A 293 -0.78 22.72 -20.79
N GLY A 294 -0.73 21.71 -19.93
CA GLY A 294 -1.55 20.50 -20.04
C GLY A 294 -3.03 20.83 -20.16
N SER A 295 -3.77 20.03 -20.94
CA SER A 295 -5.23 20.18 -21.04
C SER A 295 -5.88 19.94 -19.67
N ILE A 296 -7.03 20.57 -19.42
CA ILE A 296 -7.88 20.31 -18.25
C ILE A 296 -9.17 19.58 -18.64
N ASP A 297 -9.30 19.13 -19.88
CA ASP A 297 -10.53 18.53 -20.41
C ASP A 297 -10.77 17.13 -19.87
N HIS A 298 -9.69 16.41 -19.59
CA HIS A 298 -9.72 15.08 -18.98
C HIS A 298 -10.03 15.12 -17.48
N LEU A 299 -9.95 16.29 -16.82
CA LEU A 299 -10.23 16.41 -15.40
C LEU A 299 -11.72 16.29 -15.13
N ARG A 300 -12.06 15.56 -14.07
CA ARG A 300 -13.45 15.42 -13.59
C ARG A 300 -13.90 16.74 -12.95
N ALA A 301 -15.20 17.00 -13.00
CA ALA A 301 -15.81 18.12 -12.28
C ALA A 301 -15.47 18.04 -10.78
N GLY A 302 -15.09 19.17 -10.20
CA GLY A 302 -14.63 19.29 -8.81
C GLY A 302 -13.14 19.00 -8.59
N THR A 303 -12.40 18.49 -9.57
CA THR A 303 -10.95 18.29 -9.44
C THR A 303 -10.22 19.63 -9.34
N TYR A 304 -9.34 19.74 -8.34
CA TYR A 304 -8.44 20.89 -8.21
C TYR A 304 -7.29 20.77 -9.21
N TYR A 305 -6.91 21.87 -9.85
CA TYR A 305 -5.80 21.91 -10.79
C TYR A 305 -4.96 23.18 -10.65
N LEU A 306 -3.67 23.06 -10.95
CA LEU A 306 -2.70 24.14 -10.92
C LEU A 306 -2.95 25.12 -12.09
N THR A 307 -3.07 26.41 -11.77
CA THR A 307 -3.27 27.48 -12.76
C THR A 307 -2.01 28.28 -13.02
N GLU A 308 -1.18 28.50 -12.00
CA GLU A 308 0.02 29.34 -12.09
C GLU A 308 0.98 29.08 -10.92
N ILE A 309 2.27 29.23 -11.19
CA ILE A 309 3.33 29.41 -10.20
C ILE A 309 3.96 30.78 -10.44
N ASP A 310 3.94 31.67 -9.45
CA ASP A 310 4.50 33.01 -9.63
C ASP A 310 6.01 33.10 -9.40
N ASP A 311 6.56 34.32 -9.44
CA ASP A 311 7.98 34.63 -9.27
C ASP A 311 8.55 34.30 -7.88
N LYS A 312 7.66 34.03 -6.91
CA LYS A 312 7.98 33.66 -5.52
C LYS A 312 7.63 32.20 -5.22
N PHE A 313 7.43 31.37 -6.25
CA PHE A 313 7.02 29.97 -6.14
C PHE A 313 5.65 29.76 -5.48
N ARG A 314 4.81 30.81 -5.39
CA ARG A 314 3.45 30.66 -4.85
C ARG A 314 2.59 30.01 -5.93
N ARG A 315 1.85 28.97 -5.55
CA ARG A 315 0.98 28.20 -6.46
C ARG A 315 -0.47 28.65 -6.31
N SER A 316 -1.14 28.82 -7.43
CA SER A 316 -2.57 29.10 -7.51
C SER A 316 -3.30 27.90 -8.09
N TYR A 317 -4.45 27.56 -7.51
CA TYR A 317 -5.27 26.43 -7.93
C TYR A 317 -6.70 26.90 -8.21
N SER A 318 -7.35 26.26 -9.17
CA SER A 318 -8.79 26.38 -9.46
C SER A 318 -9.44 25.01 -9.40
N THR A 319 -10.77 24.98 -9.41
CA THR A 319 -11.56 23.74 -9.49
C THR A 319 -12.17 23.61 -10.87
N LYS A 320 -12.10 22.42 -11.46
CA LYS A 320 -12.79 22.10 -12.71
C LYS A 320 -14.30 22.20 -12.51
N GLU A 321 -14.97 22.96 -13.36
CA GLU A 321 -16.44 23.01 -13.45
C GLU A 321 -16.99 21.71 -14.04
#